data_AF-A0A835S7E8-F1
#
_entry.id   AF-A0A835S7E8-F1
#
_cell.length_a   1.000
_cell.length_b   1.000
_cell.length_c   1.000
_cell.angle_alpha   90.00
_cell.angle_beta   90.00
_cell.angle_gamma   90.00
#
_symmetry.space_group_name_H-M   'P 1'
#
loop_
_entity.id
_entity.type
_entity.pdbx_description
1 polymer ?
#
loop_
_entity_poly.entity_id
_entity_poly.type
_entity_poly.pdbx_seq_one_letter_code
_entity_poly.pdbx_strand_id
1 'polypeptide(L)'
;MLMAFCGLTAVLCGAKLSEGLFFGSFLSMSSTAVVSKFLVEKCTINSIYGQVTIGTLILQDCAVGLLFALLPVLGGNSGLLHAIMSVARLVLMMSIFLVFSYTLSMSFLPRFLKLMVQLSAQTNELYQLSTVAFCLLLAWGSDKLGVSLELGSFVAGVMISTTDFAQYTLQQVESIRNLFAALFLASIGMLIHVQFLWNHADILLASVILVVIVKTIIVTGVVKVFAYSFRTSFSVGLSLAQIGEFAFVLLSRASSLHLVEGRMYLLLLGTTAFSLITTPLMFKTIPAVLHFGNLMHWFPSESI
;
A
#
# COMPACT_ATOMS: atom_id res chain seq x y z
N MET A 1 -5.02 -12.33 4.96
CA MET A 1 -4.37 -13.51 5.59
C MET A 1 -3.12 -13.14 6.37
N LEU A 2 -2.19 -12.34 5.84
CA LEU A 2 -0.98 -11.92 6.58
C LEU A 2 -1.30 -11.21 7.91
N MET A 3 -2.31 -10.33 7.91
CA MET A 3 -2.83 -9.69 9.13
C MET A 3 -3.25 -10.69 10.21
N ALA A 4 -4.02 -11.71 9.83
CA ALA A 4 -4.50 -12.73 10.76
C ALA A 4 -3.35 -13.62 11.26
N PHE A 5 -2.40 -13.96 10.38
CA PHE A 5 -1.21 -14.73 10.74
C PHE A 5 -0.35 -13.98 11.76
N CYS A 6 0.00 -12.71 11.48
CA CYS A 6 0.79 -11.90 12.41
C CYS A 6 0.03 -11.57 13.71
N GLY A 7 -1.29 -11.36 13.65
CA GLY A 7 -2.13 -11.20 14.83
C GLY A 7 -2.12 -12.44 15.71
N LEU A 8 -2.23 -13.64 15.12
CA LEU A 8 -2.16 -14.90 15.86
C LEU A 8 -0.77 -15.13 16.47
N THR A 9 0.31 -14.88 15.72
CA THR A 9 1.67 -15.01 16.26
C THR A 9 1.94 -14.01 17.37
N ALA A 10 1.39 -12.79 17.29
CA ALA A 10 1.54 -11.79 18.35
C ALA A 10 0.86 -12.24 19.65
N VAL A 11 -0.36 -12.78 19.57
CA VAL A 11 -1.07 -13.34 20.73
C VAL A 11 -0.29 -14.52 21.34
N LEU A 12 0.27 -15.40 20.50
CA LEU A 12 1.10 -16.52 20.95
C LEU A 12 2.41 -16.06 21.62
N CYS A 13 2.99 -14.95 21.18
CA CYS A 13 4.19 -14.35 21.77
C CYS A 13 3.89 -13.41 22.96
N GLY A 14 2.62 -13.26 23.36
CA GLY A 14 2.22 -12.39 24.48
C GLY A 14 2.22 -10.88 24.16
N ALA A 15 2.32 -10.50 22.87
CA ALA A 15 2.21 -9.12 22.41
C ALA A 15 0.75 -8.69 22.23
N LYS A 16 0.49 -7.38 22.16
CA LYS A 16 -0.87 -6.87 21.94
C LYS A 16 -1.37 -7.26 20.56
N LEU A 17 -2.64 -7.68 20.48
CA LEU A 17 -3.29 -8.02 19.21
C LEU A 17 -3.26 -6.86 18.21
N SER A 18 -3.40 -5.62 18.68
CA SER A 18 -3.38 -4.41 17.84
C SER A 18 -2.03 -4.20 17.15
N GLU A 19 -0.93 -4.42 17.87
CA GLU A 19 0.42 -4.37 17.32
C GLU A 19 0.57 -5.48 16.26
N GLY A 20 0.21 -6.73 16.58
CA GLY A 20 0.28 -7.85 15.63
C GLY A 20 -0.52 -7.65 14.34
N LEU A 21 -1.74 -7.11 14.45
CA LEU A 21 -2.57 -6.75 13.30
C LEU A 21 -1.94 -5.63 12.48
N PHE A 22 -1.39 -4.60 13.13
CA PHE A 22 -0.64 -3.55 12.45
C PHE A 22 0.56 -4.12 11.68
N PHE A 23 1.39 -4.94 12.33
CA PHE A 23 2.55 -5.60 11.71
C PHE A 23 2.17 -6.40 10.48
N GLY A 24 1.14 -7.24 10.59
CA GLY A 24 0.68 -8.04 9.45
C GLY A 24 0.06 -7.20 8.33
N SER A 25 -0.48 -6.02 8.65
CA SER A 25 -0.98 -5.09 7.64
C SER A 25 0.16 -4.38 6.93
N PHE A 26 1.11 -3.86 7.70
CA PHE A 26 2.31 -3.18 7.24
C PHE A 26 3.14 -4.08 6.30
N LEU A 27 3.41 -5.33 6.72
CA LEU A 27 4.18 -6.28 5.92
C LEU A 27 3.43 -6.78 4.68
N SER A 28 2.10 -6.70 4.67
CA SER A 28 1.29 -7.16 3.54
C SER A 28 1.38 -6.21 2.34
N MET A 29 1.78 -4.96 2.53
CA MET A 29 1.80 -3.96 1.47
C MET A 29 2.94 -4.23 0.49
N SER A 30 2.65 -4.21 -0.80
CA SER A 30 3.60 -4.44 -1.90
C SER A 30 3.72 -3.17 -2.75
N SER A 31 4.87 -2.92 -3.41
CA SER A 31 4.98 -1.75 -4.30
C SER A 31 4.35 -2.05 -5.66
N THR A 32 3.24 -1.38 -5.96
CA THR A 32 2.55 -1.48 -7.25
C THR A 32 3.37 -0.88 -8.39
N ALA A 33 4.04 0.25 -8.14
CA ALA A 33 4.85 0.95 -9.12
C ALA A 33 6.04 0.10 -9.62
N VAL A 34 6.71 -0.61 -8.72
CA VAL A 34 7.88 -1.43 -9.11
C VAL A 34 7.45 -2.72 -9.81
N VAL A 35 6.42 -3.40 -9.29
CA VAL A 35 5.95 -4.66 -9.89
C VAL A 35 5.33 -4.43 -11.27
N SER A 36 4.50 -3.40 -11.43
CA SER A 36 3.87 -3.08 -12.71
C SER A 36 4.91 -2.77 -13.79
N LYS A 37 5.92 -1.95 -13.49
CA LYS A 37 7.03 -1.67 -14.41
C LYS A 37 7.75 -2.94 -14.83
N PHE A 38 8.04 -3.84 -13.89
CA PHE A 38 8.70 -5.11 -14.20
C PHE A 38 7.86 -6.01 -15.12
N LEU A 39 6.54 -6.12 -14.87
CA LEU A 39 5.64 -6.89 -15.73
C LEU A 39 5.56 -6.32 -17.16
N VAL A 40 5.58 -4.98 -17.27
CA VAL A 40 5.62 -4.25 -18.55
C VAL A 40 6.93 -4.52 -19.28
N GLU A 41 8.08 -4.36 -18.63
CA GLU A 41 9.40 -4.60 -19.22
C GLU A 41 9.58 -6.05 -19.69
N LYS A 42 8.95 -7.01 -19.00
CA LYS A 42 8.95 -8.43 -19.39
C LYS A 42 7.86 -8.80 -20.40
N CYS A 43 7.02 -7.86 -20.85
CA CYS A 43 5.89 -8.10 -21.75
C CYS A 43 4.93 -9.20 -21.26
N THR A 44 4.70 -9.26 -19.95
CA THR A 44 4.00 -10.39 -19.31
C THR A 44 2.72 -10.02 -18.57
N ILE A 45 2.29 -8.77 -18.72
CA ILE A 45 1.03 -8.25 -18.17
C ILE A 45 -0.17 -9.13 -18.52
N ASN A 46 -0.23 -9.60 -19.78
CA ASN A 46 -1.37 -10.38 -20.29
C ASN A 46 -1.30 -11.88 -19.94
N SER A 47 -0.22 -12.33 -19.30
CA SER A 47 -0.13 -13.72 -18.83
C SER A 47 -1.02 -13.93 -17.60
N ILE A 48 -1.36 -15.19 -17.30
CA ILE A 48 -2.14 -15.55 -16.11
C ILE A 48 -1.45 -15.03 -14.83
N TYR A 49 -0.13 -15.17 -14.72
CA TYR A 49 0.60 -14.67 -13.55
C TYR A 49 0.56 -13.15 -13.47
N GLY A 50 0.62 -12.46 -14.63
CA GLY A 50 0.60 -11.01 -14.71
C GLY A 50 -0.74 -10.43 -14.26
N GLN A 51 -1.83 -11.01 -14.76
CA GLN A 51 -3.20 -10.62 -14.40
C GLN A 51 -3.50 -10.84 -12.92
N VAL A 52 -3.11 -12.00 -12.36
CA VAL A 52 -3.29 -12.28 -10.93
C VAL A 52 -2.48 -11.29 -10.09
N THR A 53 -1.22 -11.03 -10.47
CA THR A 53 -0.36 -10.08 -9.74
C THR A 53 -0.96 -8.67 -9.75
N ILE A 54 -1.34 -8.13 -10.91
CA ILE A 54 -1.93 -6.78 -11.01
C ILE A 54 -3.27 -6.72 -10.27
N GLY A 55 -4.13 -7.74 -10.41
CA GLY A 55 -5.40 -7.81 -9.69
C GLY A 55 -5.20 -7.78 -8.17
N THR A 56 -4.22 -8.53 -7.65
CA THR A 56 -3.89 -8.48 -6.22
C THR A 56 -3.33 -7.14 -5.77
N LEU A 57 -2.52 -6.46 -6.60
CA LEU A 57 -1.98 -5.13 -6.32
C LEU A 57 -3.10 -4.07 -6.23
N ILE A 58 -4.07 -4.11 -7.16
CA ILE A 58 -5.21 -3.20 -7.14
C ILE A 58 -6.04 -3.41 -5.87
N LEU A 59 -6.31 -4.67 -5.49
CA LEU A 59 -7.02 -4.98 -4.25
C LEU A 59 -6.24 -4.51 -3.01
N GLN A 60 -4.91 -4.62 -3.01
CA GLN A 60 -4.08 -4.10 -1.92
C GLN A 60 -4.18 -2.58 -1.82
N ASP A 61 -4.06 -1.85 -2.93
CA ASP A 61 -4.16 -0.38 -2.95
C ASP A 61 -5.53 0.09 -2.44
N CYS A 62 -6.62 -0.58 -2.81
CA CYS A 62 -7.94 -0.30 -2.25
C CYS A 62 -8.02 -0.61 -0.75
N ALA A 63 -7.40 -1.70 -0.30
CA ALA A 63 -7.39 -2.09 1.11
C ALA A 63 -6.54 -1.15 1.99
N VAL A 64 -5.51 -0.49 1.43
CA VAL A 64 -4.70 0.51 2.13
C VAL A 64 -5.57 1.65 2.68
N GLY A 65 -6.50 2.18 1.89
CA GLY A 65 -7.42 3.22 2.36
C GLY A 65 -8.25 2.77 3.57
N LEU A 66 -8.83 1.57 3.49
CA LEU A 66 -9.58 0.98 4.61
C LEU A 66 -8.69 0.75 5.84
N LEU A 67 -7.44 0.37 5.63
CA LEU A 67 -6.50 0.15 6.71
C LEU A 67 -6.17 1.47 7.45
N PHE A 68 -6.00 2.58 6.73
CA PHE A 68 -5.80 3.89 7.36
C PHE A 68 -6.97 4.28 8.27
N ALA A 69 -8.20 3.99 7.85
CA ALA A 69 -9.38 4.22 8.67
C ALA A 69 -9.44 3.34 9.93
N LEU A 70 -8.81 2.15 9.90
CA LEU A 70 -8.77 1.22 11.03
C LEU A 70 -7.65 1.54 12.03
N LEU A 71 -6.59 2.25 11.62
CA LEU A 71 -5.44 2.55 12.50
C LEU A 71 -5.82 3.26 13.82
N PRO A 72 -6.69 4.29 13.84
CA PRO A 72 -7.07 4.95 15.09
C PRO A 72 -7.79 4.01 16.08
N VAL A 73 -8.53 3.02 15.57
CA VAL A 73 -9.17 1.99 16.41
C VAL A 73 -8.11 1.11 17.08
N LEU A 74 -7.11 0.70 16.31
CA LEU A 74 -6.03 -0.17 16.79
C LEU A 74 -5.18 0.50 17.88
N GLY A 75 -5.02 1.83 17.84
CA GLY A 75 -4.29 2.60 18.86
C GLY A 75 -5.10 2.95 20.11
N GLY A 76 -6.44 2.80 20.07
CA GLY A 76 -7.32 3.16 21.17
C GLY A 76 -7.34 2.12 22.30
N ASN A 77 -6.56 2.32 23.35
CA ASN A 77 -6.58 1.47 24.54
C ASN A 77 -7.78 1.80 25.45
N SER A 78 -8.94 1.21 25.18
CA SER A 78 -10.10 1.34 26.07
C SER A 78 -10.99 0.10 26.03
N GLY A 79 -11.59 -0.25 27.18
CA GLY A 79 -12.31 -1.50 27.40
C GLY A 79 -13.41 -1.80 26.37
N LEU A 80 -13.86 -3.06 26.34
CA LEU A 80 -14.76 -3.63 25.32
C LEU A 80 -15.94 -2.73 24.91
N LEU A 81 -16.61 -2.07 25.87
CA LEU A 81 -17.71 -1.15 25.60
C LEU A 81 -17.27 0.17 24.94
N HIS A 82 -16.14 0.74 25.35
CA HIS A 82 -15.57 1.93 24.71
C HIS A 82 -14.99 1.60 23.33
N ALA A 83 -14.42 0.41 23.15
CA ALA A 83 -13.96 -0.08 21.85
C ALA A 83 -15.12 -0.27 20.87
N ILE A 84 -16.24 -0.86 21.30
CA ILE A 84 -17.43 -1.00 20.45
C ILE A 84 -17.99 0.38 20.06
N MET A 85 -18.07 1.30 21.01
CA MET A 85 -18.59 2.65 20.76
C MET A 85 -17.65 3.49 19.88
N SER A 86 -16.33 3.36 20.04
CA SER A 86 -15.35 4.04 19.20
C SER A 86 -15.36 3.49 17.78
N VAL A 87 -15.44 2.16 17.61
CA VAL A 87 -15.61 1.50 16.30
C VAL A 87 -16.91 1.93 15.63
N ALA A 88 -18.03 1.91 16.36
CA ALA A 88 -19.32 2.32 15.81
C ALA A 88 -19.31 3.78 15.35
N ARG A 89 -18.70 4.68 16.14
CA ARG A 89 -18.51 6.08 15.75
C ARG A 89 -17.63 6.21 14.52
N LEU A 90 -16.55 5.46 14.43
CA LEU A 90 -15.63 5.50 13.28
C LEU A 90 -16.31 4.98 12.01
N VAL A 91 -17.00 3.84 12.08
CA VAL A 91 -17.78 3.28 10.96
C VAL A 91 -18.85 4.26 10.50
N LEU A 92 -19.54 4.92 11.43
CA LEU A 92 -20.56 5.92 11.11
C LEU A 92 -19.93 7.14 10.42
N MET A 93 -18.83 7.70 10.95
CA MET A 93 -18.14 8.84 10.32
C MET A 93 -17.57 8.48 8.96
N MET A 94 -17.01 7.28 8.81
CA MET A 94 -16.55 6.71 7.54
C MET A 94 -17.70 6.61 6.53
N SER A 95 -18.84 6.06 6.95
CA SER A 95 -20.01 5.93 6.09
C SER A 95 -20.54 7.29 5.66
N ILE A 96 -20.62 8.26 6.57
CA ILE A 96 -21.05 9.63 6.26
C ILE A 96 -20.08 10.26 5.27
N PHE A 97 -18.78 10.14 5.51
CA PHE A 97 -17.75 10.68 4.62
C PHE A 97 -17.82 10.06 3.22
N LEU A 98 -17.95 8.74 3.12
CA LEU A 98 -18.06 8.04 1.84
C LEU A 98 -19.33 8.43 1.09
N VAL A 99 -20.48 8.52 1.77
CA VAL A 99 -21.75 8.94 1.15
C VAL A 99 -21.70 10.39 0.70
N PHE A 100 -21.14 11.28 1.53
CA PHE A 100 -20.94 12.69 1.20
C PHE A 100 -20.03 12.84 -0.02
N SER A 101 -18.86 12.21 0.00
CA SER A 101 -17.90 12.21 -1.11
C SER A 101 -18.49 11.60 -2.37
N TYR A 102 -19.24 10.50 -2.28
CA TYR A 102 -19.95 9.92 -3.42
C TYR A 102 -20.97 10.88 -4.04
N THR A 103 -21.77 11.54 -3.20
CA THR A 103 -22.75 12.53 -3.65
C THR A 103 -22.08 13.74 -4.31
N LEU A 104 -20.97 14.21 -3.73
CA LEU A 104 -20.15 15.29 -4.28
C LEU A 104 -19.52 14.88 -5.63
N SER A 105 -19.09 13.61 -5.76
CA SER A 105 -18.50 13.06 -6.98
C SER A 105 -19.48 13.04 -8.13
N MET A 106 -20.73 12.64 -7.87
CA MET A 106 -21.74 12.50 -8.92
C MET A 106 -22.28 13.86 -9.40
N SER A 107 -22.41 14.84 -8.50
CA SER A 107 -23.09 16.11 -8.83
C SER A 107 -22.12 17.28 -9.09
N PHE A 108 -21.13 17.46 -8.22
CA PHE A 108 -20.28 18.65 -8.21
C PHE A 108 -19.02 18.46 -9.05
N LEU A 109 -18.33 17.32 -8.89
CA LEU A 109 -17.03 17.09 -9.51
C LEU A 109 -17.03 17.17 -11.05
N PRO A 110 -17.93 16.51 -11.80
CA PRO A 110 -17.92 16.60 -13.27
C PRO A 110 -18.22 18.03 -13.76
N ARG A 111 -19.07 18.77 -13.05
CA ARG A 111 -19.35 20.19 -13.37
C ARG A 111 -18.14 21.07 -13.08
N PHE A 112 -17.49 20.86 -11.95
CA PHE A 112 -16.29 21.59 -11.55
C PHE A 112 -15.13 21.34 -12.53
N LEU A 113 -14.83 20.07 -12.84
CA LEU A 113 -13.78 19.71 -13.79
C LEU A 113 -14.09 20.25 -15.19
N LYS A 114 -15.33 20.14 -15.67
CA LYS A 114 -15.73 20.70 -16.98
C LYS A 114 -15.57 22.22 -17.02
N LEU A 115 -15.98 22.92 -15.96
CA LEU A 115 -15.81 24.37 -15.84
C LEU A 115 -14.33 24.75 -15.83
N MET A 116 -13.50 24.01 -15.09
CA MET A 116 -12.05 24.26 -15.05
C MET A 116 -11.39 23.98 -16.39
N VAL A 117 -11.75 22.91 -17.11
CA VAL A 117 -11.26 22.66 -18.48
C VAL A 117 -11.66 23.81 -19.42
N GLN A 118 -12.90 24.31 -19.32
CA GLN A 118 -13.38 25.43 -20.14
C GLN A 118 -12.66 26.74 -19.83
N LEU A 119 -12.41 27.04 -18.55
CA LEU A 119 -11.65 28.23 -18.14
C LEU A 119 -10.15 28.11 -18.42
N SER A 120 -9.61 26.89 -18.43
CA SER A 120 -8.19 26.57 -18.64
C SER A 120 -7.83 26.47 -20.13
N ALA A 121 -8.74 26.84 -21.05
CA ALA A 121 -8.52 26.79 -22.50
C ALA A 121 -7.28 27.56 -23.00
N GLN A 122 -6.68 28.44 -22.18
CA GLN A 122 -5.43 29.13 -22.50
C GLN A 122 -4.19 28.66 -21.72
N THR A 123 -4.32 28.14 -20.49
CA THR A 123 -3.19 27.66 -19.68
C THR A 123 -3.59 26.44 -18.83
N ASN A 124 -2.88 25.32 -18.98
CA ASN A 124 -3.12 24.07 -18.23
C ASN A 124 -2.83 24.21 -16.71
N GLU A 125 -2.15 25.27 -16.30
CA GLU A 125 -1.71 25.52 -14.92
C GLU A 125 -2.89 25.67 -13.95
N LEU A 126 -3.95 26.37 -14.37
CA LEU A 126 -5.13 26.60 -13.53
C LEU A 126 -5.87 25.28 -13.24
N TYR A 127 -5.97 24.41 -14.25
CA TYR A 127 -6.57 23.09 -14.10
C TYR A 127 -5.76 22.20 -13.15
N GLN A 128 -4.45 22.20 -13.31
CA GLN A 128 -3.53 21.45 -12.46
C GLN A 128 -3.62 21.90 -11.00
N LEU A 129 -3.56 23.22 -10.74
CA LEU A 129 -3.69 23.79 -9.41
C LEU A 129 -5.05 23.48 -8.79
N SER A 130 -6.14 23.62 -9.56
CA SER A 130 -7.50 23.34 -9.10
C SER A 130 -7.71 21.88 -8.71
N THR A 131 -7.12 20.96 -9.47
CA THR A 131 -7.18 19.51 -9.17
C THR A 131 -6.44 19.19 -7.88
N VAL A 132 -5.24 19.76 -7.69
CA VAL A 132 -4.45 19.57 -6.46
C VAL A 132 -5.17 20.20 -5.27
N ALA A 133 -5.71 21.41 -5.42
CA ALA A 133 -6.49 22.08 -4.40
C ALA A 133 -7.72 21.26 -3.99
N PHE A 134 -8.44 20.68 -4.95
CA PHE A 134 -9.56 19.78 -4.68
C PHE A 134 -9.13 18.55 -3.86
N CYS A 135 -8.02 17.91 -4.24
CA CYS A 135 -7.47 16.78 -3.48
C CYS A 135 -7.11 17.18 -2.04
N LEU A 136 -6.46 18.33 -1.85
CA LEU A 136 -6.10 18.85 -0.53
C LEU A 136 -7.34 19.23 0.30
N LEU A 137 -8.37 19.82 -0.30
CA LEU A 137 -9.62 20.16 0.37
C LEU A 137 -10.35 18.91 0.87
N LEU A 138 -10.40 17.85 0.05
CA LEU A 138 -10.99 16.58 0.47
C LEU A 138 -10.17 15.89 1.56
N ALA A 139 -8.83 15.89 1.45
CA ALA A 139 -7.95 15.37 2.49
C ALA A 139 -8.17 16.11 3.81
N TRP A 140 -8.18 17.45 3.78
CA TRP A 140 -8.42 18.30 4.95
C TRP A 140 -9.82 18.09 5.54
N GLY A 141 -10.86 17.98 4.71
CA GLY A 141 -12.22 17.67 5.16
C GLY A 141 -12.31 16.30 5.86
N SER A 142 -11.63 15.29 5.31
CA SER A 142 -11.55 13.94 5.90
C SER A 142 -10.87 13.95 7.28
N ASP A 143 -9.78 14.71 7.43
CA ASP A 143 -9.09 14.86 8.71
C ASP A 143 -9.96 15.56 9.76
N LYS A 144 -10.71 16.59 9.37
CA LYS A 144 -11.68 17.26 10.26
C LYS A 144 -12.82 16.36 10.73
N LEU A 145 -13.21 15.38 9.91
CA LEU A 145 -14.20 14.36 10.28
C LEU A 145 -13.60 13.25 11.16
N GLY A 146 -12.30 13.30 11.46
CA GLY A 146 -11.60 12.34 12.31
C GLY A 146 -11.33 11.00 11.63
N VAL A 147 -11.35 10.97 10.30
CA VAL A 147 -11.13 9.75 9.52
C VAL A 147 -9.63 9.55 9.28
N SER A 148 -9.03 10.34 8.38
CA SER A 148 -7.59 10.35 8.07
C SER A 148 -7.35 11.23 6.83
N LEU A 149 -6.21 11.92 6.77
CA LEU A 149 -5.78 12.67 5.58
C LEU A 149 -5.59 11.74 4.38
N GLU A 150 -5.02 10.56 4.61
CA GLU A 150 -4.69 9.54 3.62
C GLU A 150 -5.92 8.94 2.96
N LEU A 151 -6.98 8.65 3.73
CA LEU A 151 -8.23 8.21 3.14
C LEU A 151 -8.87 9.32 2.29
N GLY A 152 -8.84 10.57 2.76
CA GLY A 152 -9.42 11.69 2.02
C GLY A 152 -8.77 11.93 0.67
N SER A 153 -7.44 11.84 0.59
CA SER A 153 -6.70 11.92 -0.68
C SER A 153 -6.94 10.70 -1.58
N PHE A 154 -7.06 9.49 -1.01
CA PHE A 154 -7.43 8.29 -1.76
C PHE A 154 -8.82 8.42 -2.39
N VAL A 155 -9.81 8.84 -1.60
CA VAL A 155 -11.19 9.05 -2.08
C VAL A 155 -11.23 10.14 -3.15
N ALA A 156 -10.47 11.24 -2.99
CA ALA A 156 -10.36 12.26 -4.03
C ALA A 156 -9.86 11.70 -5.38
N GLY A 157 -8.84 10.83 -5.34
CA GLY A 157 -8.33 10.14 -6.53
C GLY A 157 -9.36 9.21 -7.18
N VAL A 158 -10.09 8.43 -6.38
CA VAL A 158 -11.18 7.56 -6.87
C VAL A 158 -12.31 8.38 -7.47
N MET A 159 -12.68 9.51 -6.87
CA MET A 159 -13.71 10.39 -7.42
C MET A 159 -13.31 10.91 -8.81
N ILE A 160 -12.07 11.37 -8.96
CA ILE A 160 -11.54 11.85 -10.25
C ILE A 160 -11.51 10.71 -11.27
N SER A 161 -11.12 9.49 -10.88
CA SER A 161 -11.01 8.35 -11.80
C SER A 161 -12.36 7.88 -12.36
N THR A 162 -13.48 8.20 -11.68
CA THR A 162 -14.84 7.91 -12.19
C THR A 162 -15.38 8.93 -13.19
N THR A 163 -14.65 10.03 -13.41
CA THR A 163 -15.08 11.08 -14.37
C THR A 163 -14.48 10.86 -15.76
N ASP A 164 -15.14 11.38 -16.80
CA ASP A 164 -14.66 11.31 -18.19
C ASP A 164 -13.29 12.00 -18.40
N PHE A 165 -12.90 12.89 -17.49
CA PHE A 165 -11.63 13.64 -17.52
C PHE A 165 -10.49 12.93 -16.77
N ALA A 166 -10.67 11.68 -16.31
CA ALA A 166 -9.67 10.97 -15.50
C ALA A 166 -8.28 10.92 -16.16
N GLN A 167 -8.20 10.51 -17.43
CA GLN A 167 -6.92 10.38 -18.14
C GLN A 167 -6.21 11.72 -18.34
N TYR A 168 -6.97 12.76 -18.73
CA TYR A 168 -6.43 14.12 -18.88
C TYR A 168 -5.92 14.65 -17.53
N THR A 169 -6.68 14.44 -16.45
CA THR A 169 -6.26 14.81 -15.10
C THR A 169 -4.98 14.13 -14.67
N LEU A 170 -4.85 12.82 -14.93
CA LEU A 170 -3.66 12.06 -14.60
C LEU A 170 -2.41 12.59 -15.31
N GLN A 171 -2.53 12.93 -16.61
CA GLN A 171 -1.42 13.51 -17.37
C GLN A 171 -0.99 14.87 -16.80
N GLN A 172 -1.94 15.72 -16.40
CA GLN A 172 -1.61 17.03 -15.85
C GLN A 172 -1.00 16.95 -14.44
N VAL A 173 -1.47 16.02 -13.60
CA VAL A 173 -0.98 15.88 -12.22
C VAL A 173 0.32 15.07 -12.14
N GLU A 174 0.70 14.35 -13.19
CA GLU A 174 1.88 13.46 -13.20
C GLU A 174 3.17 14.15 -12.72
N SER A 175 3.48 15.34 -13.23
CA SER A 175 4.68 16.08 -12.84
C SER A 175 4.68 16.45 -11.35
N ILE A 176 3.53 16.89 -10.82
CA ILE A 176 3.38 17.24 -9.41
C ILE A 176 3.48 15.99 -8.53
N ARG A 177 2.83 14.90 -8.94
CA ARG A 177 2.91 13.60 -8.25
C ARG A 177 4.36 13.15 -8.15
N ASN A 178 5.12 13.22 -9.25
CA ASN A 178 6.52 12.79 -9.29
C ASN A 178 7.39 13.67 -8.36
N LEU A 179 7.14 14.99 -8.31
CA LEU A 179 7.83 15.89 -7.40
C LEU A 179 7.54 15.57 -5.93
N PHE A 180 6.26 15.43 -5.55
CA PHE A 180 5.89 15.08 -4.17
C PHE A 180 6.36 13.69 -3.76
N ALA A 181 6.37 12.72 -4.68
CA ALA A 181 6.95 11.40 -4.44
C ALA A 181 8.46 11.51 -4.18
N ALA A 182 9.20 12.29 -4.97
CA ALA A 182 10.63 12.51 -4.75
C ALA A 182 10.90 13.19 -3.39
N LEU A 183 10.11 14.21 -3.03
CA LEU A 183 10.20 14.88 -1.74
C LEU A 183 9.90 13.93 -0.58
N PHE A 184 8.84 13.12 -0.71
CA PHE A 184 8.46 12.12 0.29
C PHE A 184 9.59 11.10 0.53
N LEU A 185 10.14 10.52 -0.54
CA LEU A 185 11.27 9.59 -0.42
C LEU A 185 12.52 10.27 0.16
N ALA A 186 12.82 11.51 -0.24
CA ALA A 186 13.95 12.26 0.32
C ALA A 186 13.76 12.53 1.82
N SER A 187 12.56 12.92 2.25
CA SER A 187 12.22 13.11 3.66
C SER A 187 12.37 11.84 4.48
N ILE A 188 11.94 10.69 3.97
CA ILE A 188 12.16 9.39 4.61
C ILE A 188 13.66 9.09 4.72
N GLY A 189 14.42 9.33 3.64
CA GLY A 189 15.87 9.15 3.63
C GLY A 189 16.57 9.98 4.71
N MET A 190 16.13 11.22 4.93
CA MET A 190 16.65 12.10 5.98
C MET A 190 16.28 11.63 7.40
N LEU A 191 15.14 10.94 7.55
CA LEU A 191 14.72 10.37 8.83
C LEU A 191 15.55 9.14 9.25
N ILE A 192 16.20 8.47 8.29
CA ILE A 192 16.96 7.25 8.55
C ILE A 192 18.33 7.61 9.15
N HIS A 193 18.55 7.19 10.40
CA HIS A 193 19.87 7.26 11.01
C HIS A 193 20.81 6.19 10.43
N VAL A 194 21.74 6.62 9.57
CA VAL A 194 22.73 5.73 8.91
C VAL A 194 23.50 4.88 9.92
N GLN A 195 23.88 5.45 11.06
CA GLN A 195 24.61 4.72 12.10
C GLN A 195 23.77 3.64 12.78
N PHE A 196 22.45 3.87 12.93
CA PHE A 196 21.54 2.83 13.42
C PHE A 196 21.43 1.67 12.43
N LEU A 197 21.35 2.00 11.13
CA LEU A 197 21.26 1.04 10.03
C LEU A 197 22.50 0.15 9.96
N TRP A 198 23.69 0.75 10.10
CA TRP A 198 24.96 0.02 10.08
C TRP A 198 25.10 -0.92 11.28
N ASN A 199 24.75 -0.45 12.48
CA ASN A 199 24.84 -1.24 13.71
C ASN A 199 23.85 -2.40 13.77
N HIS A 200 22.76 -2.35 12.99
CA HIS A 200 21.70 -3.38 12.96
C HIS A 200 21.52 -3.98 11.56
N ALA A 201 22.55 -3.90 10.70
CA ALA A 201 22.47 -4.35 9.32
C ALA A 201 22.14 -5.85 9.23
N ASP A 202 22.64 -6.64 10.17
CA ASP A 202 22.35 -8.06 10.37
C ASP A 202 20.86 -8.32 10.62
N ILE A 203 20.26 -7.58 11.56
CA ILE A 203 18.84 -7.71 11.91
C ILE A 203 17.95 -7.24 10.76
N LEU A 204 18.36 -6.18 10.05
CA LEU A 204 17.62 -5.64 8.90
C LEU A 204 17.68 -6.60 7.69
N LEU A 205 18.83 -7.22 7.44
CA LEU A 205 18.94 -8.21 6.39
C LEU A 205 18.10 -9.45 6.72
N ALA A 206 18.17 -9.92 7.97
CA ALA A 206 17.36 -11.03 8.45
C ALA A 206 15.86 -10.72 8.37
N SER A 207 15.43 -9.50 8.72
CA SER A 207 14.04 -9.09 8.65
C SER A 207 13.53 -9.05 7.20
N VAL A 208 14.30 -8.49 6.27
CA VAL A 208 13.91 -8.48 4.85
C VAL A 208 13.80 -9.89 4.29
N ILE A 209 14.77 -10.76 4.56
CA ILE A 209 14.73 -12.16 4.12
C ILE A 209 13.50 -12.87 4.70
N LEU A 210 13.24 -12.69 5.99
CA LEU A 210 12.08 -13.27 6.66
C LEU A 210 10.77 -12.79 6.02
N VAL A 211 10.64 -11.49 5.78
CA VAL A 211 9.44 -10.91 5.15
C VAL A 211 9.24 -11.48 3.76
N VAL A 212 10.29 -11.56 2.95
CA VAL A 212 10.22 -12.13 1.61
C VAL A 212 9.75 -13.58 1.65
N ILE A 213 10.34 -14.40 2.51
CA ILE A 213 10.01 -15.83 2.62
C ILE A 213 8.56 -16.00 3.08
N VAL A 214 8.17 -15.34 4.18
CA VAL A 214 6.84 -15.45 4.77
C VAL A 214 5.77 -14.97 3.78
N LYS A 215 5.99 -13.82 3.13
CA LYS A 215 5.04 -13.26 2.17
C LYS A 215 4.92 -14.12 0.92
N THR A 216 6.04 -14.65 0.41
CA THR A 216 6.03 -15.59 -0.71
C THR A 216 5.22 -16.83 -0.37
N ILE A 217 5.48 -17.48 0.78
CA ILE A 217 4.75 -18.68 1.20
C ILE A 217 3.25 -18.41 1.33
N ILE A 218 2.86 -17.33 2.02
CA ILE A 218 1.45 -17.00 2.24
C ILE A 218 0.74 -16.70 0.92
N VAL A 219 1.33 -15.86 0.06
CA VAL A 219 0.72 -15.52 -1.23
C VAL A 219 0.66 -16.74 -2.14
N THR A 220 1.72 -17.55 -2.22
CA THR A 220 1.71 -18.79 -2.99
C THR A 220 0.63 -19.75 -2.50
N GLY A 221 0.46 -19.89 -1.18
CA GLY A 221 -0.62 -20.68 -0.59
C GLY A 221 -2.00 -20.16 -1.00
N VAL A 222 -2.22 -18.85 -0.92
CA VAL A 222 -3.49 -18.21 -1.33
C VAL A 222 -3.78 -18.48 -2.80
N VAL A 223 -2.82 -18.20 -3.70
CA VAL A 223 -3.01 -18.38 -5.14
C VAL A 223 -3.20 -19.86 -5.49
N LYS A 224 -2.53 -20.78 -4.77
CA LYS A 224 -2.70 -22.22 -4.94
C LYS A 224 -4.11 -22.70 -4.57
N VAL A 225 -4.72 -22.12 -3.53
CA VAL A 225 -6.12 -22.41 -3.12
C VAL A 225 -7.11 -22.01 -4.22
N PHE A 226 -6.80 -20.98 -5.02
CA PHE A 226 -7.57 -20.62 -6.21
C PHE A 226 -7.31 -21.52 -7.44
N ALA A 227 -6.73 -22.71 -7.23
CA ALA A 227 -6.49 -23.74 -8.25
C ALA A 227 -5.51 -23.37 -9.38
N TYR A 228 -4.64 -22.38 -9.18
CA TYR A 228 -3.57 -22.07 -10.14
C TYR A 228 -2.39 -23.06 -10.05
N SER A 229 -1.56 -23.10 -11.10
CA SER A 229 -0.37 -23.96 -11.12
C SER A 229 0.64 -23.54 -10.03
N PHE A 230 1.46 -24.48 -9.57
CA PHE A 230 2.43 -24.16 -8.51
C PHE A 230 3.46 -23.12 -9.00
N ARG A 231 3.85 -23.21 -10.28
CA ARG A 231 4.77 -22.27 -10.92
C ARG A 231 4.21 -20.85 -10.98
N THR A 232 2.94 -20.68 -11.37
CA THR A 232 2.30 -19.36 -11.35
C THR A 232 2.14 -18.84 -9.93
N SER A 233 1.70 -19.68 -9.00
CA SER A 233 1.50 -19.31 -7.59
C SER A 233 2.78 -18.85 -6.90
N PHE A 234 3.90 -19.54 -7.17
CA PHE A 234 5.22 -19.17 -6.66
C PHE A 234 5.73 -17.86 -7.28
N SER A 235 5.54 -17.70 -8.59
CA SER A 235 5.96 -16.49 -9.31
C SER A 235 5.20 -15.24 -8.83
N VAL A 236 3.89 -15.37 -8.59
CA VAL A 236 3.07 -14.30 -7.98
C VAL A 236 3.55 -14.01 -6.56
N GLY A 237 3.78 -15.05 -5.74
CA GLY A 237 4.28 -14.89 -4.37
C GLY A 237 5.59 -14.12 -4.29
N LEU A 238 6.55 -14.48 -5.14
CA LEU A 238 7.85 -13.84 -5.18
C LEU A 238 7.78 -12.40 -5.71
N SER A 239 6.91 -12.15 -6.70
CA SER A 239 6.70 -10.79 -7.24
C SER A 239 6.10 -9.83 -6.20
N LEU A 240 5.22 -10.33 -5.33
CA LEU A 240 4.59 -9.54 -4.28
C LEU A 240 5.41 -9.47 -2.98
N ALA A 241 6.55 -10.15 -2.88
CA ALA A 241 7.27 -10.35 -1.63
C ALA A 241 7.87 -9.07 -1.01
N GLN A 242 8.11 -8.04 -1.83
CA GLN A 242 8.67 -6.76 -1.39
C GLN A 242 7.66 -5.90 -0.59
N ILE A 243 8.20 -4.99 0.22
CA ILE A 243 7.40 -4.00 0.96
C ILE A 243 7.21 -2.74 0.11
N GLY A 244 5.97 -2.26 0.01
CA GLY A 244 5.62 -1.08 -0.81
C GLY A 244 5.90 0.27 -0.16
N GLU A 245 5.92 1.33 -0.97
CA GLU A 245 6.08 2.72 -0.49
C GLU A 245 4.98 3.17 0.48
N PHE A 246 3.75 2.66 0.34
CA PHE A 246 2.65 2.95 1.24
C PHE A 246 2.91 2.49 2.67
N ALA A 247 3.80 1.51 2.87
CA ALA A 247 4.19 1.07 4.20
C ALA A 247 4.87 2.19 5.01
N PHE A 248 5.57 3.13 4.35
CA PHE A 248 6.14 4.29 5.03
C PHE A 248 5.08 5.25 5.56
N VAL A 249 4.06 5.52 4.75
CA VAL A 249 2.94 6.38 5.14
C VAL A 249 2.18 5.73 6.30
N LEU A 250 1.91 4.42 6.19
CA LEU A 250 1.26 3.65 7.23
C LEU A 250 2.04 3.66 8.56
N LEU A 251 3.36 3.48 8.49
CA LEU A 251 4.26 3.49 9.65
C LEU A 251 4.34 4.87 10.31
N SER A 252 4.42 5.93 9.52
CA SER A 252 4.38 7.30 10.02
C SER A 252 3.08 7.58 10.78
N ARG A 253 1.93 7.16 10.21
CA ARG A 253 0.63 7.32 10.85
C ARG A 253 0.52 6.50 12.14
N ALA A 254 0.99 5.25 12.13
CA ALA A 254 0.99 4.42 13.33
C ALA A 254 1.86 5.00 14.46
N SER A 255 3.01 5.59 14.12
CA SER A 255 3.85 6.33 15.07
C SER A 255 3.12 7.53 15.67
N SER A 256 2.38 8.31 14.85
CA SER A 256 1.58 9.44 15.35
C SER A 256 0.43 9.03 16.29
N LEU A 257 0.01 7.77 16.22
CA LEU A 257 -1.02 7.17 17.07
C LEU A 257 -0.44 6.36 18.24
N HIS A 258 0.88 6.46 18.50
CA HIS A 258 1.57 5.74 19.57
C HIS A 258 1.43 4.20 19.50
N LEU A 259 1.16 3.66 18.29
CA LEU A 259 1.10 2.20 18.05
C LEU A 259 2.49 1.58 17.92
N VAL A 260 3.45 2.34 17.38
CA VAL A 260 4.83 1.89 17.15
C VAL A 260 5.76 3.03 17.51
N GLU A 261 6.65 2.81 18.49
CA GLU A 261 7.55 3.85 18.99
C GLU A 261 9.02 3.42 19.03
N GLY A 262 9.90 4.43 19.06
CA GLY A 262 11.32 4.30 19.32
C GLY A 262 12.05 3.36 18.37
N ARG A 263 12.66 2.32 18.93
CA ARG A 263 13.51 1.37 18.19
C ARG A 263 12.73 0.58 17.14
N MET A 264 11.47 0.25 17.42
CA MET A 264 10.63 -0.55 16.52
C MET A 264 10.28 0.23 15.24
N TYR A 265 9.98 1.52 15.38
CA TYR A 265 9.77 2.42 14.25
C TYR A 265 10.99 2.47 13.34
N LEU A 266 12.19 2.68 13.90
CA LEU A 266 13.44 2.74 13.14
C LEU A 266 13.77 1.40 12.43
N LEU A 267 13.52 0.26 13.08
CA LEU A 267 13.72 -1.05 12.47
C LEU A 267 12.77 -1.30 11.29
N LEU A 268 11.49 -0.96 11.44
CA LEU A 268 10.51 -1.10 10.36
C LEU A 268 10.82 -0.14 9.21
N LEU A 269 11.16 1.10 9.51
CA LEU A 269 11.54 2.11 8.52
C LEU A 269 12.76 1.64 7.72
N GLY A 270 13.80 1.17 8.41
CA GLY A 270 15.01 0.62 7.80
C GLY A 270 14.73 -0.63 6.97
N THR A 271 13.88 -1.54 7.47
CA THR A 271 13.49 -2.77 6.76
C THR A 271 12.77 -2.45 5.45
N THR A 272 11.82 -1.50 5.45
CA THR A 272 11.12 -1.07 4.23
C THR A 272 12.05 -0.39 3.25
N ALA A 273 12.91 0.52 3.72
CA ALA A 273 13.89 1.19 2.87
C ALA A 273 14.86 0.19 2.22
N PHE A 274 15.39 -0.74 3.01
CA PHE A 274 16.28 -1.79 2.52
C PHE A 274 15.55 -2.73 1.55
N SER A 275 14.30 -3.08 1.82
CA SER A 275 13.45 -3.87 0.92
C SER A 275 13.28 -3.17 -0.44
N LEU A 276 12.94 -1.88 -0.48
CA LEU A 276 12.78 -1.14 -1.73
C LEU A 276 14.07 -1.03 -2.54
N ILE A 277 15.22 -0.81 -1.87
CA ILE A 277 16.54 -0.76 -2.52
C ILE A 277 16.92 -2.13 -3.10
N THR A 278 16.63 -3.22 -2.37
CA THR A 278 16.95 -4.59 -2.79
C THR A 278 15.97 -5.15 -3.81
N THR A 279 14.75 -4.64 -3.88
CA THR A 279 13.68 -5.08 -4.79
C THR A 279 14.11 -5.23 -6.26
N PRO A 280 14.72 -4.24 -6.94
CA PRO A 280 15.15 -4.41 -8.33
C PRO A 280 16.17 -5.54 -8.50
N LEU A 281 17.05 -5.76 -7.50
CA LEU A 281 17.98 -6.89 -7.49
C LEU A 281 17.22 -8.21 -7.34
N MET A 282 16.21 -8.27 -6.47
CA MET A 282 15.35 -9.45 -6.32
C MET A 282 14.63 -9.79 -7.63
N PHE A 283 14.06 -8.80 -8.32
CA PHE A 283 13.40 -9.00 -9.61
C PHE A 283 14.34 -9.57 -10.68
N LYS A 284 15.62 -9.16 -10.66
CA LYS A 284 16.65 -9.72 -11.54
C LYS A 284 16.99 -11.17 -11.20
N THR A 285 16.87 -11.60 -9.94
CA THR A 285 17.16 -12.97 -9.51
C THR A 285 15.97 -13.92 -9.62
N ILE A 286 14.71 -13.43 -9.74
CA ILE A 286 13.51 -14.25 -9.98
C ILE A 286 13.72 -15.35 -11.04
N PRO A 287 14.20 -15.07 -12.26
CA PRO A 287 14.40 -16.10 -13.27
C PRO A 287 15.42 -17.16 -12.85
N ALA A 288 16.47 -16.78 -12.12
CA ALA A 288 17.47 -17.71 -11.60
C ALA A 288 16.90 -18.61 -10.49
N VAL A 289 16.06 -18.05 -9.61
CA VAL A 289 15.38 -18.80 -8.56
C VAL A 289 14.36 -19.78 -9.16
N LEU A 290 13.60 -19.36 -10.17
CA LEU A 290 12.68 -20.24 -10.89
C LEU A 290 13.42 -21.37 -11.63
N HIS A 291 14.57 -21.07 -12.24
CA HIS A 291 15.41 -22.08 -12.88
C HIS A 291 15.98 -23.07 -11.86
N PHE A 292 16.42 -22.58 -10.69
CA PHE A 292 16.89 -23.44 -9.60
C PHE A 292 15.76 -24.31 -9.02
N GLY A 293 14.55 -23.77 -8.86
CA GLY A 293 13.37 -24.53 -8.45
C GLY A 293 12.98 -25.61 -9.46
N ASN A 294 13.14 -25.35 -10.76
CA ASN A 294 12.97 -26.38 -11.80
C ASN A 294 14.03 -27.48 -11.69
N LEU A 295 15.28 -27.12 -11.43
CA LEU A 295 16.40 -28.07 -11.27
C LEU A 295 16.23 -28.94 -10.01
N MET A 296 15.68 -28.36 -8.93
CA MET A 296 15.39 -29.05 -7.67
C MET A 296 14.06 -29.82 -7.67
N HIS A 297 13.38 -29.96 -8.82
CA HIS A 297 12.07 -30.61 -8.95
C HIS A 297 10.98 -30.07 -8.01
N TRP A 298 11.07 -28.79 -7.60
CA TRP A 298 10.02 -28.17 -6.76
C TRP A 298 8.72 -27.96 -7.52
N PHE A 299 8.77 -27.93 -8.85
CA PHE A 299 7.60 -27.88 -9.69
C PHE A 299 7.26 -29.31 -10.14
N PRO A 300 6.09 -29.86 -9.74
CA PRO A 300 5.64 -31.12 -10.33
C PRO A 300 5.56 -30.93 -11.84
N SER A 301 6.09 -31.89 -12.59
CA SER A 301 6.05 -31.90 -14.06
C SER A 301 4.61 -31.67 -14.51
N GLU A 302 4.35 -30.54 -15.17
CA GLU A 302 3.04 -30.27 -15.76
C GLU A 302 2.75 -31.39 -16.76
N SER A 303 1.85 -32.30 -16.41
CA SER A 303 1.24 -33.21 -17.38
C SER A 303 0.38 -32.35 -18.31
N ILE A 304 0.86 -32.24 -19.55
CA ILE A 304 0.18 -31.65 -20.72
C ILE A 304 -1.23 -32.19 -20.83
#